data_AF-A0A936CFT3-F1
#
_entry.id   AF-A0A936CFT3-F1
#
_cell.length_a   1.000
_cell.length_b   1.000
_cell.length_c   1.000
_cell.angle_alpha   90.00
_cell.angle_beta   90.00
_cell.angle_gamma   90.00
#
_symmetry.space_group_name_H-M   'P 1'
#
loop_
_entity.id
_entity.type
_entity.pdbx_description
1 polymer ?
#
loop_
_entity_poly.entity_id
_entity_poly.type
_entity_poly.pdbx_seq_one_letter_code
_entity_poly.pdbx_strand_id
1 'polypeptide(L)'
;MARDALNRRGVPFREVQVWDTPSNEELMKVSGADTVPTLTVGRTVQKGFEAGAFDRALDIAGYPKGLSPRKQAAPPLPENYVAPGAPPPAESKPAAKPQ
;
A
#
# COMPACT_ATOMS: atom_id res chain seq x y z
N MET A 1 -5.18 -2.98 7.32
CA MET A 1 -4.37 -2.79 8.53
C MET A 1 -3.48 -1.55 8.43
N ALA A 2 -2.53 -1.44 7.49
CA ALA A 2 -1.80 -0.17 7.24
C ALA A 2 -2.66 0.94 6.61
N ARG A 3 -3.29 0.62 5.46
CA ARG A 3 -4.19 1.54 4.74
C ARG A 3 -5.34 2.05 5.61
N ASP A 4 -5.92 1.18 6.43
CA ASP A 4 -7.02 1.54 7.35
C ASP A 4 -6.55 2.55 8.41
N ALA A 5 -5.35 2.39 8.97
CA ALA A 5 -4.79 3.34 9.92
C ALA A 5 -4.58 4.73 9.28
N LEU A 6 -4.06 4.78 8.06
CA LEU A 6 -3.88 6.04 7.31
C LEU A 6 -5.22 6.71 6.98
N ASN A 7 -6.19 5.90 6.55
CA ASN A 7 -7.57 6.33 6.27
C ASN A 7 -8.27 6.87 7.51
N ARG A 8 -8.20 6.17 8.65
CA ARG A 8 -8.73 6.63 9.94
C ARG A 8 -8.12 7.95 10.38
N ARG A 9 -6.82 8.14 10.10
CA ARG A 9 -6.13 9.39 10.42
C ARG A 9 -6.39 10.52 9.41
N GLY A 10 -7.07 10.22 8.30
CA GLY A 10 -7.47 11.21 7.30
C GLY A 10 -6.32 11.75 6.44
N VAL A 11 -5.16 11.07 6.44
CA VAL A 11 -3.95 11.54 5.76
C VAL A 11 -4.00 11.17 4.27
N PRO A 12 -3.69 12.09 3.33
CA PRO A 12 -3.43 11.73 1.94
C PRO A 12 -2.21 10.82 1.82
N PHE A 13 -2.36 9.64 1.21
CA PHE A 13 -1.24 8.78 0.88
C PHE A 13 -1.32 8.27 -0.56
N ARG A 14 -0.19 7.82 -1.10
CA ARG A 14 -0.12 7.09 -2.36
C ARG A 14 0.31 5.66 -2.06
N GLU A 15 -0.51 4.70 -2.43
CA GLU A 15 -0.16 3.28 -2.33
C GLU A 15 0.54 2.86 -3.63
N VAL A 16 1.66 2.15 -3.51
CA VAL A 16 2.39 1.59 -4.64
C VAL A 16 2.44 0.09 -4.44
N GLN A 17 1.94 -0.64 -5.42
CA GLN A 17 1.92 -2.09 -5.37
C GLN A 17 3.25 -2.63 -5.90
N VAL A 18 3.90 -3.46 -5.10
CA VAL A 18 5.17 -4.11 -5.46
C VAL A 18 4.85 -5.54 -5.85
N TRP A 19 5.19 -5.91 -7.09
CA TRP A 19 4.78 -7.19 -7.67
C TRP A 19 5.78 -7.75 -8.67
N ASP A 20 6.44 -6.87 -9.41
CA ASP A 20 7.54 -7.20 -10.31
C ASP A 20 8.91 -6.89 -9.67
N THR A 21 9.96 -7.49 -10.23
CA THR A 21 11.35 -7.24 -9.82
C THR A 21 11.72 -5.75 -9.84
N PRO A 22 11.45 -4.96 -10.90
CA PRO A 22 11.70 -3.52 -10.90
C PRO A 22 11.04 -2.77 -9.72
N SER A 23 9.76 -3.05 -9.43
CA SER A 23 9.05 -2.45 -8.31
C SER A 23 9.68 -2.83 -6.97
N ASN A 24 10.22 -4.04 -6.84
CA ASN A 24 10.92 -4.46 -5.63
C ASN A 24 12.29 -3.77 -5.48
N GLU A 25 13.00 -3.52 -6.58
CA GLU A 25 14.22 -2.71 -6.58
C GLU A 25 13.94 -1.25 -6.21
N GLU A 26 12.84 -0.66 -6.67
CA GLU A 26 12.38 0.66 -6.22
C GLU A 26 12.04 0.66 -4.74
N LEU A 27 11.31 -0.36 -4.26
CA LEU A 27 11.01 -0.51 -2.83
C LEU A 27 12.31 -0.56 -2.02
N MET A 28 13.30 -1.34 -2.46
CA MET A 28 14.58 -1.46 -1.77
C MET A 28 15.39 -0.17 -1.84
N LYS A 29 15.36 0.57 -2.95
CA LYS A 29 16.02 1.89 -3.06
C LYS A 29 15.40 2.93 -2.13
N VAL A 30 14.08 2.94 -2.00
CA VAL A 30 13.35 3.93 -1.17
C VAL A 30 13.40 3.55 0.31
N SER A 31 13.25 2.27 0.63
CA SER A 31 13.07 1.81 2.01
C SER A 31 14.30 1.14 2.64
N GLY A 32 15.25 0.71 1.81
CA GLY A 32 16.38 -0.10 2.22
C GLY A 32 15.98 -1.53 2.63
N ALA A 33 14.78 -1.98 2.31
CA ALA A 33 14.30 -3.34 2.54
C ALA A 33 13.33 -3.79 1.44
N ASP A 34 13.17 -5.10 1.28
CA ASP A 34 12.15 -5.73 0.43
C ASP A 34 10.88 -6.11 1.21
N THR A 35 10.77 -5.68 2.48
CA THR A 35 9.66 -6.03 3.35
C THR A 35 8.45 -5.11 3.13
N VAL A 36 7.32 -5.72 2.79
CA VAL A 36 6.01 -5.06 2.75
C VAL A 36 5.18 -5.41 4.00
N PRO A 37 4.34 -4.49 4.50
CA PRO A 37 4.14 -3.11 4.05
C PRO A 37 5.24 -2.16 4.55
N THR A 38 5.58 -1.17 3.75
CA THR A 38 6.49 -0.07 4.10
C THR A 38 5.77 1.27 3.94
N LEU A 39 5.95 2.17 4.90
CA LEU A 39 5.45 3.55 4.85
C LEU A 39 6.63 4.51 4.81
N THR A 40 6.68 5.36 3.80
CA THR A 40 7.64 6.47 3.72
C THR A 40 6.91 7.79 3.92
N VAL A 41 7.38 8.59 4.88
CA VAL A 41 6.83 9.90 5.22
C VAL A 41 7.95 10.93 5.24
N GLY A 42 8.04 11.77 4.20
CA GLY A 42 9.12 12.73 4.05
C GLY A 42 10.49 12.04 3.98
N ARG A 43 11.29 12.18 5.04
CA ARG A 43 12.63 11.54 5.19
C ARG A 43 12.60 10.30 6.08
N THR A 44 11.45 9.98 6.67
CA THR A 44 11.27 8.85 7.57
C THR A 44 10.76 7.65 6.79
N VAL A 45 11.40 6.50 6.95
CA VAL A 45 10.97 5.22 6.37
C VAL A 45 10.62 4.28 7.52
N GLN A 46 9.38 3.81 7.54
CA GLN A 46 8.88 2.79 8.43
C GLN A 46 8.72 1.48 7.67
N LYS A 47 9.49 0.47 8.06
CA LYS A 47 9.46 -0.88 7.50
C LYS A 47 8.56 -1.76 8.36
N GLY A 48 7.69 -2.55 7.72
CA GLY A 48 6.67 -3.33 8.40
C GLY A 48 5.51 -2.46 8.91
N PHE A 49 4.35 -3.09 9.14
CA PHE A 49 3.20 -2.41 9.72
C PHE A 49 3.21 -2.50 11.24
N GLU A 50 3.22 -1.34 11.89
CA GLU A 50 2.98 -1.20 13.33
C GLU A 50 2.19 0.10 13.52
N ALA A 51 1.04 0.03 14.20
CA ALA A 51 0.11 1.15 14.31
C ALA A 51 0.73 2.34 15.05
N GLY A 52 1.41 2.11 16.17
CA GLY A 52 2.09 3.14 16.94
C GLY A 52 3.24 3.81 16.18
N ALA A 53 4.01 3.04 15.41
CA ALA A 53 5.11 3.54 14.61
C ALA A 53 4.61 4.35 13.40
N PHE A 54 3.52 3.93 12.76
CA PHE A 54 2.84 4.72 11.72
C PHE A 54 2.35 6.04 12.31
N ASP A 55 1.72 6.00 13.48
CA ASP A 55 1.24 7.20 14.15
C ASP A 55 2.39 8.15 14.49
N ARG A 56 3.50 7.61 15.01
CA ARG A 56 4.70 8.38 15.33
C ARG A 56 5.38 8.95 14.10
N ALA A 57 5.51 8.18 13.02
CA ALA A 57 6.13 8.64 11.77
C ALA A 57 5.35 9.82 11.17
N LEU A 58 4.02 9.74 11.17
CA LEU A 58 3.15 10.82 10.73
C LEU A 58 3.22 12.04 11.66
N ASP A 59 3.32 11.84 12.97
CA ASP A 59 3.49 12.92 13.95
C ASP A 59 4.82 13.67 13.76
N ILE A 60 5.93 12.94 13.61
CA ILE A 60 7.26 13.49 13.31
C ILE A 60 7.26 14.28 12.00
N ALA A 61 6.51 13.80 11.01
CA ALA A 61 6.35 14.49 9.73
C ALA A 61 5.40 15.71 9.79
N GLY A 62 4.82 16.01 10.97
CA GLY A 62 3.97 17.17 11.18
C GLY A 62 2.54 17.00 10.67
N TYR A 63 2.07 15.76 10.44
CA TYR A 63 0.69 15.54 10.02
C TYR A 63 -0.29 15.72 11.20
N PRO A 64 -1.29 16.61 11.06
CA PRO A 64 -2.27 16.86 12.12
C PRO A 64 -3.08 15.59 12.44
N LYS A 65 -3.43 15.46 13.72
CA LYS A 65 -4.30 14.38 14.21
C LYS A 65 -5.76 14.83 14.10
N GLY A 66 -6.65 13.91 13.70
CA GLY A 66 -8.09 14.19 13.64
C GLY A 66 -8.56 14.90 12.36
N LEU A 67 -7.83 14.75 11.25
CA LEU A 67 -8.39 15.07 9.94
C LEU A 67 -9.60 14.17 9.66
N SER A 68 -10.56 14.66 8.87
CA SER A 68 -11.71 13.86 8.45
C SER A 68 -11.26 12.52 7.86
N PRO A 69 -11.76 11.38 8.36
CA PRO A 69 -11.34 10.06 7.89
C PRO A 69 -11.53 9.94 6.38
N ARG A 70 -10.50 9.44 5.71
CA ARG A 70 -10.56 9.16 4.28
C ARG A 70 -10.97 7.71 4.06
N LYS A 71 -11.58 7.45 2.90
CA LYS A 71 -11.82 6.10 2.39
C LYS A 71 -11.10 5.92 1.07
N GLN A 72 -9.78 6.12 1.08
CA GLN A 72 -8.99 5.92 -0.12
C GLN A 72 -8.99 4.42 -0.45
N ALA A 73 -9.37 4.08 -1.68
CA ALA A 73 -9.33 2.73 -2.25
C ALA A 73 -7.88 2.30 -2.54
N ALA A 74 -7.62 0.99 -2.67
CA ALA A 74 -6.37 0.56 -3.29
C ALA A 74 -6.41 1.06 -4.74
N PRO A 75 -5.30 1.58 -5.28
CA PRO A 75 -5.25 1.97 -6.68
C PRO A 75 -5.60 0.76 -7.58
N PRO A 76 -6.21 0.99 -8.75
CA PRO A 76 -6.50 -0.08 -9.69
C PRO A 76 -5.20 -0.80 -10.05
N LEU A 77 -5.28 -2.13 -10.13
CA LEU A 77 -4.15 -2.98 -10.50
C LEU A 77 -3.67 -2.56 -11.89
N PRO A 78 -2.35 -2.36 -12.10
CA PRO A 78 -1.84 -2.14 -13.44
C PRO A 78 -2.15 -3.33 -14.34
N GLU A 79 -2.36 -3.07 -15.63
CA GLU A 79 -2.84 -4.06 -16.62
C GLU A 79 -1.97 -5.32 -16.71
N ASN A 80 -0.70 -5.21 -16.32
CA ASN A 80 0.26 -6.31 -16.32
C ASN A 80 0.50 -6.95 -14.94
N TYR A 81 -0.21 -6.55 -13.89
CA TYR A 81 0.03 -6.99 -12.51
C TYR A 81 -0.07 -8.52 -12.35
N VAL A 82 1.02 -9.12 -11.90
CA VAL A 82 1.11 -10.52 -11.47
C VAL A 82 1.37 -10.55 -9.97
N ALA A 83 0.38 -10.93 -9.17
CA ALA A 83 0.58 -11.00 -7.71
C ALA A 83 1.61 -12.08 -7.37
N PRO A 84 2.65 -11.77 -6.56
CA PRO A 84 3.56 -12.80 -6.06
C PRO A 84 2.78 -13.77 -5.15
N GLY A 85 2.60 -15.01 -5.63
CA GLY A 85 1.86 -16.06 -4.92
C GLY A 85 0.37 -16.17 -5.25
N ALA A 86 -0.18 -15.35 -6.16
CA ALA A 86 -1.49 -15.64 -6.74
C ALA A 86 -1.30 -16.59 -7.94
N PRO A 87 -2.16 -17.61 -8.14
CA PRO A 87 -2.25 -18.24 -9.45
C PRO A 87 -2.54 -17.14 -10.49
N PRO A 88 -2.02 -17.26 -11.74
CA PRO A 88 -2.22 -16.25 -12.78
C PRO A 88 -3.71 -15.92 -12.90
N PRO A 89 -4.05 -14.70 -13.35
CA PRO A 89 -5.43 -14.27 -13.43
C PRO A 89 -6.21 -15.34 -14.16
N ALA A 90 -7.17 -15.96 -13.47
CA ALA A 90 -8.23 -16.66 -14.16
C ALA A 90 -8.89 -15.58 -15.00
N GLU A 91 -8.46 -15.53 -16.27
CA GLU A 91 -9.21 -15.06 -17.41
C GLU A 91 -10.67 -15.24 -17.05
N SER A 92 -11.36 -14.12 -16.83
CA SER A 92 -12.81 -14.09 -16.82
C SER A 92 -13.25 -14.52 -18.21
N LYS A 93 -13.21 -15.84 -18.48
CA LYS A 93 -14.07 -16.44 -19.46
C LYS A 93 -15.48 -16.14 -18.97
N PRO A 94 -16.29 -15.37 -19.71
CA PRO A 94 -17.72 -15.37 -19.45
C PRO A 94 -18.22 -16.76 -19.88
N ALA A 95 -18.14 -17.73 -18.99
CA ALA A 95 -18.86 -18.98 -19.13
C ALA A 95 -20.29 -18.71 -18.64
N ALA A 96 -21.11 -18.39 -19.63
CA ALA A 96 -22.57 -18.34 -19.65
C ALA A 96 -23.31 -19.11 -18.52
N LYS A 97 -24.37 -18.46 -18.02
CA LYS A 97 -25.56 -19.02 -17.33
C LYS A 97 -26.08 -20.32 -18.01
N PRO A 98 -26.71 -21.27 -17.28
CA PRO A 98 -28.16 -21.25 -16.99
C PRO A 98 -28.46 -21.72 -15.53
N GLN A 99 -29.61 -21.53 -14.89
CA GLN A 99 -31.01 -21.71 -15.30
C GLN A 99 -31.92 -21.05 -14.24
#